data_AF-A0AA43EK27-F1
#
_entry.id   AF-A0AA43EK27-F1
#
_cell.length_a   1.000
_cell.length_b   1.000
_cell.length_c   1.000
_cell.angle_alpha   90.00
_cell.angle_beta   90.00
_cell.angle_gamma   90.00
#
_symmetry.space_group_name_H-M   'P 1'
#
loop_
_entity.id
_entity.type
_entity.pdbx_description
1 polymer ?
#
loop_
_entity_poly.entity_id
_entity_poly.type
_entity_poly.pdbx_seq_one_letter_code
_entity_poly.pdbx_strand_id
1 'polypeptide(L)'
;MDRTIQPPTTKDLRQFGLIVGGVFSVIGVWPLVFRSESPRLWALVLGGLLVVLGTIVPQSLKQVHQGWMKIGHVLGSINTRIILGIIYYLLITPMGIVMRVMGKDPMHRTVREHVDSYRVVRAARSRHHMRNQF
;
A
#
# COMPACT_ATOMS: atom_id res chain seq x y z
N MET A 1 -4.48 -16.12 17.89
CA MET A 1 -3.95 -15.30 16.78
C MET A 1 -3.70 -13.90 17.33
N ASP A 2 -2.70 -13.79 18.21
CA ASP A 2 -2.41 -12.59 18.99
C ASP A 2 -1.57 -11.64 18.14
N ARG A 3 -2.23 -10.70 17.44
CA ARG A 3 -1.53 -9.51 16.94
C ARG A 3 -1.45 -8.53 18.10
N THR A 4 -0.51 -8.78 19.01
CA THR A 4 -0.13 -7.78 20.00
C THR A 4 0.38 -6.55 19.24
N ILE A 5 -0.42 -5.48 19.24
CA ILE A 5 -0.03 -4.19 18.70
C ILE A 5 1.16 -3.75 19.56
N GLN A 6 2.37 -3.97 19.07
CA GLN A 6 3.56 -3.57 19.81
C GLN A 6 3.44 -2.06 20.06
N PRO A 7 3.60 -1.60 21.31
CA PRO A 7 3.56 -0.19 21.60
C PRO A 7 4.67 0.49 20.80
N PRO A 8 4.41 1.65 20.19
CA PRO A 8 5.39 2.34 19.36
C PRO A 8 6.68 2.54 20.16
N THR A 9 7.80 2.14 19.57
CA THR A 9 9.12 2.24 20.23
C THR A 9 9.49 3.72 20.32
N THR A 10 10.27 4.10 21.34
CA THR A 10 10.76 5.48 21.49
C THR A 10 11.56 5.96 20.26
N LYS A 11 12.20 5.03 19.53
CA LYS A 11 12.84 5.29 18.24
C LYS A 11 11.84 5.68 17.15
N ASP A 12 10.70 4.99 17.04
CA ASP A 12 9.66 5.28 16.04
C ASP A 12 9.06 6.67 16.25
N LEU A 13 8.87 7.08 17.50
CA LEU A 13 8.35 8.40 17.87
C LEU A 13 9.34 9.52 17.51
N ARG A 14 10.64 9.29 17.75
CA ARG A 14 11.70 10.24 17.35
C ARG A 14 11.82 10.34 15.83
N GLN A 15 11.81 9.22 15.13
CA GLN A 15 11.89 9.19 13.66
C GLN A 15 10.67 9.87 13.03
N PHE A 16 9.48 9.67 13.59
CA PHE A 16 8.27 10.39 13.17
C PHE A 16 8.44 11.90 13.35
N GLY A 17 8.86 12.37 14.54
CA GLY A 17 9.11 13.79 14.80
C GLY A 17 10.16 14.41 13.87
N LEU A 18 11.24 13.69 13.59
CA LEU A 18 12.31 14.13 12.67
C LEU A 18 11.82 14.21 11.21
N ILE A 19 11.10 13.19 10.72
CA ILE A 19 10.59 13.17 9.34
C ILE A 19 9.55 14.26 9.15
N VAL A 20 8.55 14.34 10.04
CA VAL A 20 7.47 15.33 9.91
C VAL A 20 8.03 16.74 10.11
N GLY A 21 8.86 16.95 11.12
CA GLY A 21 9.55 18.22 11.36
C GLY A 21 10.39 18.66 10.16
N GLY A 22 11.17 17.74 9.58
CA GLY A 22 11.96 17.98 8.39
C GLY A 22 11.12 18.37 7.17
N VAL A 23 10.01 17.67 6.92
CA VAL A 23 9.07 18.02 5.84
C VAL A 23 8.48 19.42 6.05
N PHE A 24 8.05 19.76 7.27
CA PHE A 24 7.53 21.10 7.58
C PHE A 24 8.61 22.19 7.46
N SER A 25 9.85 21.91 7.85
CA SER A 25 10.98 22.83 7.65
C SER A 25 11.25 23.07 6.16
N VAL A 26 11.25 22.03 5.32
CA VAL A 26 11.40 22.19 3.87
C VAL A 26 10.24 23.02 3.30
N ILE A 27 9.00 22.75 3.69
CA ILE A 27 7.83 23.54 3.26
C ILE A 27 7.89 25.00 3.75
N GLY A 28 8.46 25.25 4.94
CA GLY A 28 8.63 26.59 5.50
C GLY A 28 9.71 27.41 4.79
N VAL A 29 10.78 26.74 4.31
CA VAL A 29 11.92 27.34 3.60
C VAL A 29 11.68 27.40 2.08
N TRP A 30 10.84 26.54 1.52
CA TRP A 30 10.52 26.52 0.09
C TRP A 30 10.07 27.88 -0.49
N PRO A 31 9.18 28.65 0.16
CA PRO A 31 8.76 29.97 -0.31
C PRO A 31 9.90 31.00 -0.29
N LEU A 32 10.83 30.86 0.66
CA LEU A 32 11.98 31.75 0.82
C LEU A 32 12.97 31.56 -0.35
N VAL A 33 13.19 30.32 -0.76
CA VAL A 33 14.18 29.97 -1.81
C VAL A 33 13.61 30.19 -3.22
N PHE A 34 12.33 29.88 -3.45
CA PHE A 34 11.75 29.94 -4.80
C PHE A 34 11.03 31.25 -5.15
N ARG A 35 10.58 32.06 -4.18
CA ARG A 35 9.75 33.25 -4.46
C ARG A 35 10.20 34.55 -3.80
N SER A 36 11.23 34.55 -2.96
CA SER A 36 11.66 35.75 -2.20
C SER A 36 10.51 36.42 -1.42
N GLU A 37 9.51 35.64 -1.02
CA GLU A 37 8.43 36.10 -0.15
C GLU A 37 8.77 35.81 1.32
N SER A 38 8.07 36.49 2.23
CA SER A 38 8.21 36.28 3.66
C SER A 38 8.05 34.79 3.99
N PRO A 39 9.01 34.19 4.70
CA PRO A 39 8.93 32.79 5.07
C PRO A 39 7.64 32.58 5.84
N ARG A 40 7.00 31.43 5.63
CA ARG A 40 5.81 31.05 6.40
C ARG A 40 6.25 30.78 7.84
N LEU A 41 6.37 31.84 8.63
CA LEU A 41 6.82 31.82 10.03
C LEU A 41 6.02 30.81 10.83
N TRP A 42 4.71 30.69 10.56
CA TRP A 42 3.86 29.67 11.19
C TRP A 42 4.35 28.23 10.92
N ALA A 43 4.82 27.92 9.70
CA ALA A 43 5.33 26.60 9.33
C ALA A 43 6.73 26.32 9.90
N LEU A 44 7.59 27.34 9.98
CA LEU A 44 8.90 27.24 10.64
C LEU A 44 8.77 27.07 12.15
N VAL A 45 7.85 27.81 12.78
CA VAL A 45 7.53 27.67 14.21
C VAL A 45 6.91 26.31 14.48
N LEU A 46 5.97 25.84 13.65
CA LEU A 46 5.40 24.49 13.79
C LEU A 46 6.47 23.41 13.62
N GLY A 47 7.32 23.51 12.60
CA GLY A 47 8.38 22.55 12.32
C GLY A 47 9.43 22.50 13.45
N GLY A 48 9.91 23.66 13.89
CA GLY A 48 10.83 23.77 15.01
C GLY A 48 10.22 23.24 16.31
N LEU A 49 8.98 23.60 16.61
CA LEU A 49 8.25 23.09 17.77
C LEU A 49 8.11 21.56 17.71
N LEU A 50 7.80 20.99 16.55
CA LEU A 50 7.69 19.54 16.37
C LEU A 50 9.03 18.81 16.54
N VAL A 51 10.12 19.38 16.03
CA VAL A 51 11.48 18.81 16.17
C VAL A 51 11.92 18.87 17.64
N VAL A 52 11.65 19.97 18.33
CA VAL A 52 11.96 20.15 19.76
C VAL A 52 11.09 19.23 20.63
N LEU A 53 9.79 19.13 20.36
CA LEU A 53 8.92 18.17 21.06
C LEU A 53 9.32 16.72 20.77
N GLY A 54 9.72 16.42 19.53
CA GLY A 54 10.16 15.09 19.11
C GLY A 54 11.47 14.65 19.78
N THR A 55 12.35 15.59 20.11
CA THR A 55 13.62 15.32 20.80
C THR A 55 13.49 15.31 22.32
N ILE A 56 12.69 16.22 22.91
CA ILE A 56 12.59 16.40 24.37
C ILE A 56 11.49 15.54 25.00
N VAL A 57 10.30 15.43 24.39
CA VAL A 57 9.13 14.73 24.97
C VAL A 57 8.48 13.79 23.94
N PRO A 58 9.14 12.68 23.56
CA PRO A 58 8.58 11.71 22.61
C PRO A 58 7.28 11.06 23.10
N GLN A 59 7.04 11.07 24.41
CA GLN A 59 5.87 10.44 25.04
C GLN A 59 4.56 11.19 24.77
N SER A 60 4.60 12.52 24.58
CA SER A 60 3.44 13.31 24.14
C SER A 60 3.09 13.03 22.68
N LEU A 61 4.11 12.82 21.83
CA LEU A 61 3.94 12.44 20.43
C LEU A 61 3.29 11.06 20.24
N LYS A 62 3.21 10.23 21.28
CA LYS A 62 2.62 8.88 21.19
C LYS A 62 1.17 8.90 20.72
N GLN A 63 0.35 9.81 21.26
CA GLN A 63 -1.07 9.91 20.89
C GLN A 63 -1.23 10.44 19.47
N VAL A 64 -0.45 11.46 19.10
CA VAL A 64 -0.44 12.06 17.75
C VAL A 64 0.03 11.05 16.71
N HIS A 65 1.13 10.33 16.98
CA HIS A 65 1.65 9.29 16.12
C HIS A 65 0.64 8.16 15.91
N GLN A 66 -0.05 7.71 16.97
CA GLN A 66 -1.10 6.70 16.84
C GLN A 66 -2.27 7.18 15.97
N GLY A 67 -2.72 8.43 16.13
CA GLY A 67 -3.75 9.03 15.28
C GLY A 67 -3.29 9.11 13.82
N TRP A 68 -2.07 9.58 13.59
CA TRP A 68 -1.47 9.67 12.27
C TRP A 68 -1.33 8.30 11.59
N MET A 69 -0.90 7.27 12.33
CA MET A 69 -0.77 5.92 11.80
C MET A 69 -2.12 5.31 11.42
N LYS A 70 -3.20 5.60 12.17
CA LYS A 70 -4.57 5.20 11.77
C LYS A 70 -4.95 5.82 10.43
N ILE A 71 -4.69 7.11 10.24
CA ILE A 71 -4.92 7.80 8.97
C ILE A 71 -4.08 7.17 7.86
N GLY A 72 -2.80 6.93 8.12
CA GLY A 72 -1.88 6.26 7.20
C GLY A 72 -2.35 4.86 6.79
N HIS A 73 -2.92 4.09 7.71
CA HIS A 73 -3.52 2.78 7.39
C HIS A 73 -4.74 2.89 6.49
N VAL A 74 -5.63 3.86 6.74
CA VAL A 74 -6.79 4.10 5.87
C VAL A 74 -6.34 4.51 4.48
N LEU A 75 -5.42 5.47 4.40
CA LEU A 75 -4.82 5.89 3.12
C LEU A 75 -4.14 4.72 2.40
N GLY A 76 -3.39 3.88 3.13
CA GLY A 76 -2.74 2.70 2.57
C GLY A 76 -3.73 1.69 2.00
N SER A 77 -4.86 1.46 2.68
CA SER A 77 -5.93 0.59 2.18
C SER A 77 -6.61 1.14 0.93
N ILE A 78 -6.82 2.45 0.88
CA ILE A 78 -7.36 3.14 -0.29
C ILE A 78 -6.35 3.04 -1.45
N ASN A 79 -5.08 3.37 -1.22
CA ASN A 79 -4.03 3.33 -2.22
C ASN A 79 -3.88 1.93 -2.82
N THR A 80 -3.89 0.89 -1.96
CA THR A 80 -3.83 -0.50 -2.43
C THR A 80 -5.02 -0.84 -3.34
N ARG A 81 -6.23 -0.41 -2.97
CA ARG A 81 -7.43 -0.60 -3.82
C ARG A 81 -7.35 0.17 -5.13
N ILE A 82 -6.84 1.40 -5.11
CA ILE A 82 -6.66 2.22 -6.31
C ILE A 82 -5.64 1.57 -7.25
N ILE A 83 -4.46 1.23 -6.75
CA ILE A 83 -3.40 0.58 -7.55
C ILE A 83 -3.92 -0.71 -8.16
N LEU A 84 -4.57 -1.56 -7.34
CA LEU A 84 -5.12 -2.81 -7.84
C LEU A 84 -6.23 -2.59 -8.87
N GLY A 85 -7.11 -1.60 -8.65
CA GLY A 85 -8.14 -1.21 -9.60
C GLY A 85 -7.55 -0.74 -10.92
N ILE A 86 -6.54 0.13 -10.89
CA ILE A 86 -5.84 0.62 -12.08
C ILE A 86 -5.22 -0.54 -12.84
N ILE A 87 -4.46 -1.42 -12.18
CA ILE A 87 -3.86 -2.61 -12.81
C ILE A 87 -4.94 -3.49 -13.44
N TYR A 88 -6.04 -3.73 -12.72
CA TYR A 88 -7.11 -4.58 -13.22
C TYR A 88 -7.79 -3.99 -14.46
N TYR A 89 -8.12 -2.70 -14.45
CA TYR A 89 -8.83 -2.06 -15.56
C TYR A 89 -7.92 -1.69 -16.74
N LEU A 90 -6.64 -1.37 -16.51
CA LEU A 90 -5.72 -0.99 -17.59
C LEU A 90 -4.94 -2.16 -18.19
N LEU A 91 -4.69 -3.23 -17.43
CA LEU A 91 -3.91 -4.37 -17.92
C LEU A 91 -4.78 -5.61 -18.08
N ILE A 92 -5.41 -6.07 -16.99
CA ILE A 92 -6.11 -7.36 -16.98
C ILE A 92 -7.37 -7.32 -17.86
N THR A 93 -8.17 -6.25 -17.75
CA THR A 93 -9.43 -6.09 -18.48
C THR A 93 -9.21 -6.01 -20.00
N PRO A 94 -8.35 -5.13 -20.53
CA PRO A 94 -8.11 -5.09 -21.97
C PRO A 94 -7.43 -6.35 -22.47
N MET A 95 -6.54 -6.98 -21.70
CA MET A 95 -5.99 -8.29 -22.05
C MET A 95 -7.10 -9.34 -22.22
N GLY A 96 -8.07 -9.39 -21.31
CA GLY A 96 -9.24 -10.26 -21.42
C GLY A 96 -10.12 -9.94 -22.63
N ILE A 97 -10.32 -8.66 -22.94
CA ILE A 97 -11.05 -8.22 -24.15
C ILE A 97 -10.32 -8.68 -25.41
N VAL A 98 -9.01 -8.47 -25.49
CA VAL A 98 -8.17 -8.91 -26.61
C VAL A 98 -8.26 -10.42 -26.80
N MET A 99 -8.16 -11.20 -25.71
CA MET A 99 -8.31 -12.66 -25.78
C MET A 99 -9.70 -13.08 -26.29
N ARG A 100 -10.76 -12.38 -25.86
CA ARG A 100 -12.13 -12.62 -26.31
C ARG A 100 -12.31 -12.31 -27.80
N VAL A 101 -11.74 -11.19 -28.29
CA VAL A 101 -11.77 -10.82 -29.71
C VAL A 101 -10.95 -11.81 -30.56
N MET A 102 -9.83 -12.32 -30.04
CA MET A 102 -9.02 -13.35 -30.68
C MET A 102 -9.66 -14.75 -30.62
N GLY A 103 -10.86 -14.91 -30.05
CA GLY A 103 -11.55 -16.19 -29.92
C GLY A 103 -10.88 -17.19 -28.97
N LYS A 104 -9.93 -16.74 -28.15
CA LYS A 104 -9.25 -17.58 -27.17
C LYS A 104 -10.03 -17.55 -25.86
N ASP A 105 -10.73 -18.64 -25.57
CA ASP A 105 -11.37 -18.87 -24.27
C ASP A 105 -10.54 -19.87 -23.44
N PRO A 106 -9.52 -19.40 -22.69
CA PRO A 106 -8.64 -20.27 -21.91
C PRO A 106 -9.37 -21.01 -20.78
N MET A 107 -10.58 -20.58 -20.43
CA MET A 107 -11.33 -21.13 -19.30
C MET A 107 -12.57 -21.89 -19.77
N HIS A 108 -12.75 -22.09 -21.09
CA HIS A 108 -13.88 -22.81 -21.69
C HIS A 108 -15.23 -22.46 -21.03
N ARG A 109 -15.50 -21.16 -20.89
CA ARG A 109 -16.64 -20.62 -20.13
C ARG A 109 -17.97 -20.79 -20.86
N THR A 110 -17.96 -21.10 -22.15
CA THR A 110 -19.16 -21.35 -22.93
C THR A 110 -19.78 -22.70 -22.57
N VAL A 111 -21.02 -22.67 -22.08
CA VAL A 111 -21.85 -23.88 -21.91
C VAL A 111 -22.20 -24.41 -23.30
N ARG A 112 -21.72 -25.62 -23.61
CA ARG A 112 -22.06 -26.38 -24.81
C ARG A 112 -23.19 -27.36 -24.47
N GLU A 113 -24.35 -27.18 -25.10
CA GLU A 113 -25.53 -28.02 -24.85
C GLU A 113 -25.39 -29.46 -25.36
N HIS A 114 -24.51 -29.70 -26.33
CA HIS A 114 -24.32 -30.99 -26.99
C HIS A 114 -22.99 -31.66 -26.58
N VAL A 115 -22.76 -31.83 -25.27
CA VAL A 115 -21.57 -32.50 -24.73
C VAL A 115 -21.95 -33.41 -23.58
N ASP A 116 -21.54 -34.69 -23.66
CA ASP A 116 -21.87 -35.72 -22.66
C ASP A 116 -21.25 -35.41 -21.27
N SER A 117 -20.11 -34.72 -21.23
CA SER A 117 -19.48 -34.30 -19.97
C SER A 117 -18.47 -33.17 -20.14
N TYR A 118 -18.46 -32.23 -19.19
CA TYR A 118 -17.41 -31.21 -19.07
C TYR A 118 -16.15 -31.71 -18.33
N ARG A 119 -16.16 -32.96 -17.84
CA ARG A 119 -15.02 -33.52 -17.13
C ARG A 119 -13.85 -33.72 -18.10
N VAL A 120 -12.75 -33.01 -17.84
CA VAL A 120 -11.47 -33.26 -18.52
C VAL A 120 -10.96 -34.62 -18.04
N VAL A 121 -11.11 -35.65 -18.87
CA VAL A 121 -10.58 -36.99 -18.60
C VAL A 121 -9.05 -36.90 -18.56
N ARG A 122 -8.47 -37.12 -17.39
CA ARG A 122 -7.02 -37.19 -17.22
C ARG A 122 -6.60 -38.64 -17.26
N ALA A 123 -5.62 -38.97 -18.10
CA ALA A 123 -5.01 -40.30 -18.08
C ALA A 123 -4.44 -40.61 -16.69
N ALA A 124 -4.54 -41.86 -16.26
CA ALA A 124 -4.00 -42.31 -14.98
C ALA A 124 -2.49 -41.99 -14.94
N ARG A 125 -2.08 -41.18 -13.96
CA ARG A 125 -0.65 -40.86 -13.76
C ARG A 125 0.11 -42.16 -13.48
N SER A 126 1.31 -42.30 -14.03
CA SER A 126 2.13 -43.49 -13.80
C SER A 126 2.48 -43.63 -12.30
N ARG A 127 2.47 -44.87 -11.80
CA ARG A 127 2.71 -45.18 -10.38
C ARG A 127 4.09 -44.71 -9.88
N HIS A 128 5.06 -44.54 -10.78
CA HIS A 128 6.41 -44.08 -10.45
C HIS A 128 6.52 -42.57 -10.15
N HIS A 129 5.46 -41.80 -10.42
CA HIS A 129 5.44 -40.35 -10.17
C HIS A 129 5.31 -39.98 -8.68
N MET A 130 5.00 -40.94 -7.80
CA MET A 130 4.87 -40.72 -6.35
C MET A 130 6.21 -40.73 -5.58
N ARG A 131 7.35 -40.76 -6.28
CA ARG A 131 8.66 -40.99 -5.66
C ARG A 131 9.11 -39.86 -4.71
N ASN A 132 8.60 -38.63 -4.86
CA ASN A 132 8.92 -37.48 -4.00
C ASN A 132 7.65 -36.67 -3.68
N GLN A 133 6.81 -37.15 -2.77
CA GLN A 133 5.53 -36.50 -2.44
C GLN A 133 5.58 -35.56 -1.21
N PHE A 134 6.75 -35.40 -0.59
CA PHE A 134 6.99 -34.55 0.58
C PHE A 134 8.20 -33.66 0.35
#